data_AF-A0A2A7W7E7-F1
#
_entry.id   AF-A0A2A7W7E7-F1
#
_cell.length_a   1.000
_cell.length_b   1.000
_cell.length_c   1.000
_cell.angle_alpha   90.00
_cell.angle_beta   90.00
_cell.angle_gamma   90.00
#
_symmetry.space_group_name_H-M   'P 1'
#
loop_
_entity.id
_entity.type
_entity.pdbx_description
1 polymer ?
#
loop_
_entity_poly.entity_id
_entity_poly.type
_entity_poly.pdbx_seq_one_letter_code
_entity_poly.pdbx_strand_id
1 'polypeptide(L)'
;MTEIEIIKSKEKLTITWQSAIINISLEDIVEVNTNNTITNTTKVVKIGRELEFSEIVVIRTKKLAYELFTTNKLTLLNKINF
;
A
#
# COMPACT_ATOMS: atom_id res chain seq x y z
N MET A 1 4.76 -9.18 -15.90
CA MET A 1 4.49 -9.10 -14.45
C MET A 1 3.51 -7.98 -14.22
N THR A 2 2.41 -8.22 -13.50
CA THR A 2 1.43 -7.15 -13.21
C THR A 2 1.91 -6.37 -12.00
N GLU A 3 2.22 -5.10 -12.20
CA GLU A 3 2.54 -4.18 -11.12
C GLU A 3 1.31 -3.88 -10.27
N ILE A 4 1.53 -3.35 -9.07
CA ILE A 4 0.47 -2.84 -8.22
C ILE A 4 -0.05 -1.55 -8.85
N GLU A 5 -1.36 -1.49 -9.07
CA GLU A 5 -2.02 -0.27 -9.48
C GLU A 5 -2.70 0.39 -8.29
N ILE A 6 -2.51 1.70 -8.16
CA ILE A 6 -3.18 2.52 -7.14
C ILE A 6 -3.96 3.62 -7.84
N ILE A 7 -5.24 3.72 -7.49
CA ILE A 7 -6.12 4.78 -7.93
C ILE A 7 -6.71 5.45 -6.70
N LYS A 8 -6.37 6.73 -6.50
CA LYS A 8 -6.95 7.57 -5.46
C LYS A 8 -8.19 8.28 -5.99
N SER A 9 -9.29 8.17 -5.26
CA SER A 9 -10.53 8.91 -5.46
C SER A 9 -10.73 9.91 -4.31
N LYS A 10 -11.80 10.71 -4.35
CA LYS A 10 -12.10 11.70 -3.30
C LYS A 10 -12.23 11.09 -1.89
N GLU A 11 -12.73 9.87 -1.79
CA GLU A 11 -13.08 9.24 -0.50
C GLU A 11 -12.27 7.98 -0.21
N LYS A 12 -11.65 7.37 -1.23
CA LYS A 12 -11.02 6.07 -1.11
C LYS A 12 -9.75 5.94 -1.94
N LEU A 13 -8.86 5.08 -1.47
CA LEU A 13 -7.72 4.56 -2.19
C LEU A 13 -8.04 3.13 -2.65
N THR A 14 -8.03 2.91 -3.96
CA THR A 14 -8.19 1.58 -4.55
C THR A 14 -6.82 1.03 -4.90
N ILE A 15 -6.52 -0.16 -4.41
CA ILE A 15 -5.31 -0.92 -4.73
C ILE A 15 -5.73 -2.15 -5.52
N THR A 16 -5.19 -2.29 -6.73
CA THR A 16 -5.44 -3.44 -7.59
C THR A 16 -4.13 -4.19 -7.80
N TRP A 17 -4.16 -5.49 -7.57
CA TRP A 17 -3.02 -6.36 -7.85
C TRP A 17 -3.51 -7.73 -8.29
N GLN A 18 -3.07 -8.18 -9.47
CA GLN A 18 -3.61 -9.38 -10.12
C GLN A 18 -5.15 -9.29 -10.23
N SER A 19 -5.88 -10.26 -9.68
CA SER A 19 -7.35 -10.28 -9.63
C SER A 19 -7.92 -9.67 -8.33
N ALA A 20 -7.08 -9.20 -7.42
CA ALA A 20 -7.51 -8.65 -6.14
C ALA A 20 -7.71 -7.14 -6.23
N ILE A 21 -8.83 -6.66 -5.66
CA ILE A 21 -9.16 -5.24 -5.53
C ILE A 21 -9.41 -4.95 -4.05
N ILE A 22 -8.68 -3.98 -3.53
CA ILE A 22 -8.73 -3.57 -2.12
C ILE A 22 -9.12 -2.10 -2.11
N ASN A 23 -10.25 -1.79 -1.45
CA ASN A 23 -10.69 -0.41 -1.27
C ASN A 23 -10.42 0.00 0.18
N ILE A 24 -9.69 1.10 0.36
CA ILE A 24 -9.36 1.68 1.67
C ILE A 24 -9.98 3.06 1.73
N SER A 25 -10.83 3.33 2.73
CA SER A 25 -11.35 4.68 2.95
C SER A 25 -10.22 5.63 3.36
N LEU A 26 -10.15 6.82 2.77
CA LEU A 26 -9.09 7.79 3.09
C LEU A 26 -9.18 8.27 4.54
N GLU A 27 -10.38 8.36 5.10
CA GLU A 27 -10.60 8.68 6.52
C GLU A 27 -10.04 7.64 7.50
N ASP A 28 -9.80 6.43 7.03
CA ASP A 28 -9.27 5.33 7.83
C ASP A 28 -7.75 5.24 7.75
N ILE A 29 -7.12 5.93 6.79
CA ILE A 29 -5.66 5.99 6.66
C ILE A 29 -5.11 6.90 7.76
N VAL A 30 -4.25 6.33 8.59
CA VAL A 30 -3.59 7.02 9.70
C VAL A 30 -2.22 7.54 9.26
N GLU A 31 -1.45 6.71 8.55
CA GLU A 31 -0.12 7.05 8.08
C GLU A 31 0.26 6.26 6.83
N VAL A 32 1.14 6.86 6.02
CA VAL A 32 1.82 6.18 4.92
C VAL A 32 3.33 6.30 5.17
N ASN A 33 4.03 5.17 5.23
CA ASN A 33 5.45 5.11 5.56
C ASN A 33 6.22 4.35 4.48
N THR A 34 7.47 4.73 4.23
CA THR A 34 8.35 4.15 3.20
C THR A 34 9.56 3.41 3.77
N ASN A 35 9.80 3.55 5.07
CA ASN A 35 11.07 3.17 5.70
C ASN A 35 10.92 2.15 6.82
N ASN A 36 9.70 1.81 7.25
CA ASN A 36 9.50 0.96 8.42
C ASN A 36 8.99 -0.43 8.09
N THR A 37 9.68 -1.43 8.61
CA THR A 37 9.10 -2.70 9.03
C THR A 37 8.03 -2.42 10.09
N ILE A 38 6.82 -2.95 9.89
CA ILE A 38 5.72 -2.78 10.82
C ILE A 38 6.02 -3.61 12.08
N THR A 39 6.50 -2.95 13.13
CA THR A 39 6.87 -3.64 14.39
C THR A 39 5.69 -3.82 15.34
N ASN A 40 4.57 -3.11 15.13
CA ASN A 40 3.53 -2.97 16.16
C ASN A 40 2.07 -3.10 15.66
N THR A 41 1.84 -3.84 14.57
CA THR A 41 0.46 -4.15 14.10
C THR A 41 0.26 -5.66 14.02
N THR A 42 -0.78 -6.17 14.68
CA THR A 42 -1.09 -7.60 14.72
C THR A 42 -1.73 -8.14 13.44
N LYS A 43 -2.15 -7.27 12.52
CA LYS A 43 -2.78 -7.63 11.24
C LYS A 43 -2.17 -6.82 10.10
N VAL A 44 -1.39 -7.49 9.26
CA VAL A 44 -0.75 -6.91 8.07
C VAL A 44 -1.17 -7.69 6.83
N VAL A 45 -1.59 -6.98 5.79
CA VAL A 45 -1.90 -7.53 4.48
C VAL A 45 -0.74 -7.19 3.54
N LYS A 46 -0.02 -8.22 3.10
CA LYS A 46 1.06 -8.11 2.12
C LYS A 46 0.49 -8.14 0.70
N ILE A 47 0.84 -7.16 -0.13
CA ILE A 47 0.35 -6.99 -1.50
C ILE A 47 1.55 -6.79 -2.42
N GLY A 48 1.60 -7.53 -3.52
CA GLY A 48 2.73 -7.48 -4.43
C GLY A 48 3.65 -8.68 -4.29
N ARG A 49 4.72 -8.67 -5.08
CA ARG A 49 5.74 -9.72 -5.05
C ARG A 49 6.91 -9.26 -4.18
N GLU A 50 7.16 -9.98 -3.11
CA GLU A 50 8.35 -9.82 -2.27
C GLU A 50 9.57 -10.35 -3.05
N LEU A 51 10.45 -9.44 -3.46
CA LEU A 51 11.72 -9.72 -4.15
C LEU A 51 12.85 -9.12 -3.33
N GLU A 52 14.08 -9.59 -3.52
CA GLU A 52 15.26 -9.07 -2.80
C GLU A 52 15.48 -7.56 -3.00
N PHE A 53 15.10 -7.04 -4.16
CA PHE A 53 15.19 -5.62 -4.52
C PHE A 53 13.85 -4.89 -4.46
N SER A 54 12.80 -5.52 -3.89
CA SER A 54 11.51 -4.83 -3.71
C SER A 54 11.65 -3.73 -2.68
N GLU A 55 11.14 -2.56 -3.01
CA GLU A 55 10.87 -1.50 -2.07
C GLU A 55 9.50 -1.72 -1.41
N ILE A 56 9.34 -1.24 -0.18
CA ILE A 56 8.11 -1.41 0.60
C ILE A 56 7.45 -0.06 0.83
N VAL A 57 6.15 0.02 0.57
CA VAL A 57 5.30 1.13 1.01
C VAL A 57 4.25 0.60 1.98
N VAL A 58 4.20 1.18 3.16
CA VAL A 58 3.27 0.81 4.22
C VAL A 58 2.12 1.81 4.25
N ILE A 59 0.89 1.32 4.18
CA ILE A 59 -0.31 2.11 4.45
C ILE A 59 -0.94 1.58 5.72
N ARG A 60 -0.94 2.38 6.78
CA ARG A 60 -1.58 2.00 8.04
C ARG A 60 -2.97 2.60 8.12
N THR A 61 -3.92 1.76 8.47
CA THR A 61 -5.29 2.19 8.77
C THR A 61 -5.63 1.99 10.25
N LYS A 62 -6.79 2.48 10.68
CA LYS A 62 -7.32 2.25 12.03
C LYS A 62 -7.49 0.76 12.37
N LYS A 63 -7.67 -0.11 11.37
CA LYS A 63 -8.00 -1.54 11.58
C LYS A 63 -6.83 -2.48 11.32
N LEU A 64 -6.05 -2.22 10.28
CA LEU A 64 -4.93 -3.07 9.85
C LEU A 64 -3.96 -2.28 8.98
N ALA A 65 -2.81 -2.87 8.69
CA ALA A 65 -1.81 -2.25 7.81
C ALA A 65 -1.63 -3.03 6.52
N TYR A 66 -1.21 -2.33 5.47
CA TYR A 66 -0.96 -2.87 4.14
C TYR A 66 0.50 -2.65 3.78
N GLU A 67 1.22 -3.72 3.44
CA GLU A 67 2.59 -3.67 2.92
C GLU A 67 2.56 -3.90 1.41
N LEU A 68 2.95 -2.89 0.65
CA LEU A 68 2.97 -2.89 -0.80
C LEU A 68 4.41 -3.11 -1.27
N PHE A 69 4.67 -4.27 -1.87
CA PHE A 69 5.96 -4.61 -2.47
C PHE A 69 6.00 -4.14 -3.91
N THR A 70 6.85 -3.16 -4.20
CA THR A 70 6.97 -2.52 -5.51
C THR A 70 8.43 -2.36 -5.91
N THR A 71 8.70 -2.37 -7.21
CA THR A 71 10.03 -2.03 -7.77
C THR A 71 10.14 -0.55 -8.14
N ASN A 72 9.04 0.20 -7.96
CA ASN A 72 8.97 1.62 -8.26
C ASN A 72 8.20 2.36 -7.16
N LYS A 73 8.86 2.60 -6.04
CA LYS A 73 8.27 3.28 -4.88
C LYS A 73 7.83 4.70 -5.20
N LEU A 74 8.61 5.45 -5.99
CA LEU A 74 8.33 6.85 -6.30
C LEU A 74 6.99 7.00 -7.04
N THR A 75 6.76 6.19 -8.07
CA THR A 75 5.49 6.23 -8.81
C THR A 75 4.31 5.84 -7.94
N LEU A 76 4.49 4.86 -7.04
CA LEU A 76 3.44 4.45 -6.11
C LEU A 76 3.10 5.57 -5.12
N LEU A 77 4.11 6.21 -4.55
CA LEU A 77 3.94 7.33 -3.63
C LEU A 77 3.29 8.52 -4.29
N ASN A 78 3.64 8.87 -5.54
CA ASN A 78 2.99 9.97 -6.26
C ASN A 78 1.50 9.73 -6.50
N LYS A 79 1.07 8.47 -6.59
CA LYS A 79 -0.36 8.11 -6.70
C LYS A 79 -1.10 8.17 -5.37
N ILE A 80 -0.39 8.03 -4.25
CA ILE A 80 -0.94 8.08 -2.89
C ILE A 80 -0.93 9.52 -2.34
N ASN A 81 0.18 10.23 -2.57
CA ASN A 81 0.40 11.61 -2.16
C ASN A 81 -0.52 12.55 -2.94
N PHE A 82 -0.89 13.63 -2.26
CA PHE A 82 -1.85 14.64 -2.66
C PHE A 82 -1.34 15.51 -3.81
#